data_AF-A0A9P6ZFX2-F1
#
_entry.id   AF-A0A9P6ZFX2-F1
#
_cell.length_a   1.000
_cell.length_b   1.000
_cell.length_c   1.000
_cell.angle_alpha   90.00
_cell.angle_beta   90.00
_cell.angle_gamma   90.00
#
_symmetry.space_group_name_H-M   'P 1'
#
loop_
_entity.id
_entity.type
_entity.pdbx_description
1 polymer ?
#
loop_
_entity_poly.entity_id
_entity_poly.type
_entity_poly.pdbx_seq_one_letter_code
_entity_poly.pdbx_strand_id
1 'polypeptide(L)'
;MPKEIKDLLSAKSHKFVWDNEGKNTISMDMLCTPVAKGAKAAQHSPIVKPNAKINSFLQSWSPSQKKLPSHLRRIVQTAKKYTIRWEAITINPSIARQLPVWFHIGASDDLNKLNNHLYATCLRDKHLATSVGHIETITTRNSPSHRQNKNCTCTNCSKD
;
A
#
# COMPACT_ATOMS: atom_id res chain seq x y z
N MET A 1 18.52 -5.66 5.33
CA MET A 1 17.22 -5.68 6.04
C MET A 1 17.13 -6.97 6.82
N PRO A 2 16.75 -6.97 8.12
CA PRO A 2 16.56 -8.19 8.88
C PRO A 2 15.58 -9.11 8.15
N LYS A 3 15.91 -10.41 8.08
CA LYS A 3 15.14 -11.40 7.31
C LYS A 3 13.67 -11.44 7.78
N GLU A 4 13.47 -11.35 9.09
CA GLU A 4 12.15 -11.29 9.74
C GLU A 4 11.26 -10.15 9.24
N ILE A 5 11.81 -8.95 9.03
CA ILE A 5 11.05 -7.79 8.55
C ILE A 5 10.70 -7.94 7.06
N LYS A 6 11.58 -8.58 6.29
CA LYS A 6 11.36 -8.88 4.87
C LYS A 6 10.23 -9.88 4.70
N ASP A 7 10.29 -10.94 5.50
CA ASP A 7 9.33 -12.02 5.47
C ASP A 7 7.97 -11.54 6.00
N LEU A 8 7.94 -10.68 7.02
CA LEU A 8 6.71 -10.05 7.52
C LEU A 8 6.05 -9.13 6.48
N LEU A 9 6.82 -8.27 5.82
CA LEU A 9 6.29 -7.39 4.77
C LEU A 9 5.79 -8.23 3.58
N SER A 10 6.57 -9.22 3.14
CA SER A 10 6.18 -10.10 2.05
C SER A 10 4.92 -10.90 2.38
N ALA A 11 4.84 -11.51 3.58
CA ALA A 11 3.69 -12.30 4.00
C ALA A 11 2.42 -11.45 4.15
N LYS A 12 2.53 -10.24 4.73
CA LYS A 12 1.36 -9.36 4.88
C LYS A 12 0.90 -8.76 3.54
N SER A 13 1.83 -8.40 2.65
CA SER A 13 1.50 -8.01 1.27
C SER A 13 0.89 -9.17 0.49
N HIS A 14 1.42 -10.38 0.64
CA HIS A 14 0.90 -11.56 -0.03
C HIS A 14 -0.51 -11.91 0.45
N LYS A 15 -0.73 -11.94 1.77
CA LYS A 15 -2.05 -12.17 2.36
C LYS A 15 -3.09 -11.15 1.89
N PHE A 16 -2.70 -9.88 1.76
CA PHE A 16 -3.60 -8.85 1.25
C PHE A 16 -3.94 -9.03 -0.25
N VAL A 17 -2.97 -9.44 -1.07
CA VAL A 17 -3.14 -9.52 -2.53
C VAL A 17 -3.75 -10.86 -2.97
N TRP A 18 -3.44 -11.96 -2.28
CA TRP A 18 -3.64 -13.32 -2.79
C TRP A 18 -4.52 -14.20 -1.91
N ASP A 19 -4.58 -13.97 -0.60
CA ASP A 19 -5.43 -14.74 0.30
C ASP A 19 -6.84 -14.14 0.33
N ASN A 20 -7.53 -14.18 -0.81
CA ASN A 20 -8.95 -13.83 -0.92
C ASN A 20 -9.84 -15.08 -0.91
N GLU A 21 -9.37 -16.16 -0.29
CA GLU A 21 -10.19 -17.36 -0.06
C GLU A 21 -11.21 -17.08 1.06
N GLY A 22 -12.37 -16.54 0.65
CA GLY A 22 -13.63 -16.84 1.32
C GLY A 22 -14.15 -15.88 2.39
N LYS A 23 -13.60 -14.67 2.59
CA LYS A 23 -14.19 -13.70 3.53
C LYS A 23 -14.20 -12.27 3.00
N ASN A 24 -15.19 -11.99 2.15
CA ASN A 24 -16.19 -10.94 2.34
C ASN A 24 -16.98 -10.83 1.04
N THR A 25 -18.07 -11.58 0.93
CA THR A 25 -19.12 -11.26 -0.05
C THR A 25 -19.59 -9.86 0.32
N ILE A 26 -19.13 -8.86 -0.42
CA ILE A 26 -19.51 -7.46 -0.21
C ILE A 26 -21.02 -7.40 -0.47
N SER A 27 -21.81 -7.41 0.60
CA SER A 27 -23.27 -7.28 0.49
C SER A 27 -23.61 -5.84 0.16
N MET A 28 -24.76 -5.64 -0.49
CA MET A 28 -25.20 -4.29 -0.84
C MET A 28 -25.51 -3.44 0.40
N ASP A 29 -25.90 -4.08 1.50
CA ASP A 29 -26.03 -3.42 2.78
C ASP A 29 -24.69 -2.94 3.33
N MET A 30 -23.60 -3.69 3.15
CA MET A 30 -22.25 -3.26 3.53
C MET A 30 -21.79 -2.00 2.76
N LEU A 31 -22.14 -1.89 1.48
CA LEU A 31 -21.81 -0.72 0.64
C LEU A 31 -22.68 0.49 0.97
N CYS A 32 -23.96 0.27 1.32
CA CYS A 32 -24.92 1.33 1.61
C CYS A 32 -24.85 1.85 3.05
N THR A 33 -24.37 1.06 4.01
CA THR A 33 -24.31 1.43 5.44
C THR A 33 -23.54 2.74 5.71
N PRO A 34 -22.38 3.02 5.08
CA PRO A 34 -21.67 4.29 5.25
C PRO A 34 -22.44 5.51 4.71
N VAL A 35 -23.20 5.31 3.63
CA VAL A 35 -24.03 6.34 3.00
C VAL A 35 -25.23 6.67 3.88
N ALA A 36 -25.88 5.66 4.46
CA ALA A 36 -27.07 5.81 5.31
C ALA A 36 -26.77 6.44 6.69
N LYS A 37 -25.59 6.20 7.27
CA LYS A 37 -25.23 6.68 8.62
C LYS A 37 -24.58 8.08 8.65
N GLY A 38 -24.48 8.79 7.53
CA GLY A 38 -23.83 10.10 7.48
C GLY A 38 -22.38 10.05 7.95
N ALA A 39 -21.58 9.18 7.32
CA ALA A 39 -20.22 8.77 7.69
C ALA A 39 -19.40 9.82 8.46
N LYS A 40 -19.31 9.65 9.79
CA LYS A 40 -18.18 10.14 10.58
C LYS A 40 -17.08 9.10 10.55
N ALA A 41 -16.00 9.37 9.83
CA ALA A 41 -14.73 8.66 10.03
C ALA A 41 -13.55 9.59 9.69
N ALA A 42 -13.34 10.60 10.54
CA ALA A 42 -12.02 11.21 10.65
C ALA A 42 -11.15 10.28 11.51
N GLN A 43 -10.73 9.15 10.97
CA GLN A 43 -9.56 8.46 11.52
C GLN A 43 -8.35 9.37 11.28
N HIS A 44 -7.51 9.53 12.30
CA HIS A 44 -6.34 10.38 12.25
C HIS A 44 -5.49 9.99 11.03
N SER A 45 -5.36 10.90 10.05
CA SER A 45 -4.54 10.60 8.88
C SER A 45 -3.10 10.34 9.33
N PRO A 46 -2.46 9.26 8.84
CA PRO A 46 -1.09 8.95 9.22
C PRO A 46 -0.15 10.04 8.70
N ILE A 47 0.98 10.23 9.40
CA ILE A 47 2.05 11.10 8.92
C ILE A 47 2.74 10.40 7.76
N VAL A 48 2.46 10.86 6.54
CA VAL A 48 3.01 10.29 5.30
C VAL A 48 4.13 11.19 4.76
N LYS A 49 5.32 10.61 4.57
CA LYS A 49 6.46 11.28 3.95
C LYS A 49 6.14 11.72 2.51
N PRO A 50 6.66 12.84 2.00
CA PRO A 50 6.34 13.34 0.66
C PRO A 50 6.52 12.30 -0.45
N ASN A 51 7.65 11.58 -0.46
CA ASN A 51 7.95 10.56 -1.47
C ASN A 51 7.05 9.31 -1.41
N ALA A 52 6.27 9.16 -0.34
CA ALA A 52 5.30 8.09 -0.20
C ALA A 52 3.90 8.50 -0.72
N LYS A 53 3.68 9.77 -1.04
CA LYS A 53 2.39 10.29 -1.53
C LYS A 53 2.30 10.07 -3.03
N ILE A 54 1.51 9.10 -3.44
CA ILE A 54 1.32 8.75 -4.86
C ILE A 54 -0.12 9.08 -5.26
N ASN A 55 -1.11 8.45 -4.62
CA ASN A 55 -2.52 8.63 -4.94
C ASN A 55 -3.36 8.51 -3.66
N SER A 56 -4.04 9.59 -3.28
CA SER A 56 -4.85 9.66 -2.06
C SER A 56 -6.13 8.81 -2.08
N PHE A 57 -6.55 8.30 -3.24
CA PHE A 57 -7.68 7.37 -3.35
C PHE A 57 -7.27 5.90 -3.18
N LEU A 58 -5.99 5.61 -3.40
CA LEU A 58 -5.40 4.27 -3.24
C LEU A 58 -4.58 4.16 -1.95
N GLN A 59 -4.55 5.21 -1.13
CA GLN A 59 -3.78 5.30 0.10
C GLN A 59 -4.60 5.89 1.26
N SER A 60 -4.17 5.63 2.50
CA SER A 60 -4.88 6.03 3.73
C SER A 60 -4.68 7.49 4.17
N TRP A 61 -4.01 8.32 3.37
CA TRP A 61 -3.78 9.74 3.67
C TRP A 61 -4.63 10.66 2.79
N SER A 62 -4.84 11.89 3.25
CA SER A 62 -5.62 12.89 2.51
C SER A 62 -4.83 14.18 2.26
N PRO A 63 -4.90 14.78 1.06
CA PRO A 63 -4.25 16.06 0.79
C PRO A 63 -4.89 17.20 1.57
N SER A 64 -4.08 18.21 1.91
CA SER A 64 -4.59 19.45 2.47
C SER A 64 -5.41 20.19 1.42
N GLN A 65 -6.66 20.48 1.74
CA GLN A 65 -7.58 21.16 0.82
C GLN A 65 -7.31 22.65 0.65
N LYS A 66 -6.58 23.27 1.60
CA LYS A 66 -6.37 24.73 1.65
C LYS A 66 -5.62 25.28 0.42
N LYS A 67 -4.60 24.54 -0.04
CA LYS A 67 -3.75 24.93 -1.18
C LYS A 67 -4.20 24.32 -2.53
N LEU A 68 -5.29 23.54 -2.53
CA LEU A 68 -5.80 22.96 -3.77
C LEU A 68 -6.62 23.98 -4.56
N PRO A 69 -6.48 24.01 -5.90
CA PRO A 69 -7.42 24.68 -6.81
C PRO A 69 -8.87 24.28 -6.50
N SER A 70 -9.80 25.21 -6.73
CA SER A 70 -11.23 25.05 -6.39
C SER A 70 -11.83 23.76 -6.95
N HIS A 71 -11.48 23.40 -8.19
CA HIS A 71 -11.96 22.19 -8.84
C HIS A 71 -11.48 20.91 -8.15
N LEU A 72 -10.17 20.78 -7.90
CA LEU A 72 -9.60 19.61 -7.21
C LEU A 72 -10.10 19.49 -5.77
N ARG A 73 -10.27 20.63 -5.09
CA ARG A 73 -10.88 20.67 -3.75
C ARG A 73 -12.29 20.08 -3.77
N ARG A 74 -13.11 20.45 -4.75
CA ARG A 74 -14.47 19.94 -4.91
C ARG A 74 -14.48 18.43 -5.16
N ILE A 75 -13.58 17.91 -6.01
CA ILE A 75 -13.44 16.46 -6.25
C ILE A 75 -13.12 15.73 -4.94
N VAL A 76 -12.12 16.19 -4.19
CA VAL A 76 -11.73 15.56 -2.92
C VAL A 76 -12.84 15.65 -1.88
N GLN A 77 -13.57 16.76 -1.82
CA GLN A 77 -14.71 16.94 -0.90
C GLN A 77 -15.88 16.02 -1.24
N THR A 78 -16.25 15.94 -2.52
CA THR A 78 -17.29 15.03 -3.02
C THR A 78 -16.91 13.59 -2.70
N ALA A 79 -15.67 13.19 -3.01
CA ALA A 79 -15.21 11.84 -2.73
C ALA A 79 -15.26 11.49 -1.23
N LYS A 80 -14.91 12.42 -0.34
CA LYS A 80 -15.06 12.23 1.10
C LYS A 80 -16.52 12.15 1.53
N LYS A 81 -17.37 13.05 1.03
CA LYS A 81 -18.80 13.13 1.37
C LYS A 81 -19.50 11.81 1.04
N TYR A 82 -19.18 11.21 -0.10
CA TYR A 82 -19.77 9.96 -0.56
C TYR A 82 -18.92 8.72 -0.21
N THR A 83 -17.89 8.87 0.63
CA THR A 83 -16.98 7.77 1.02
C THR A 83 -16.51 6.94 -0.19
N ILE A 84 -16.15 7.62 -1.28
CA ILE A 84 -15.65 6.96 -2.48
C ILE A 84 -14.32 6.30 -2.13
N ARG A 85 -14.30 4.98 -2.20
CA ARG A 85 -13.11 4.16 -2.02
C ARG A 85 -12.95 3.26 -3.22
N TRP A 86 -11.69 2.91 -3.52
CA TRP A 86 -11.44 1.86 -4.48
C TRP A 86 -11.77 0.52 -3.82
N GLU A 87 -12.80 -0.13 -4.32
CA GLU A 87 -13.21 -1.47 -3.91
C GLU A 87 -13.33 -2.33 -5.17
N ALA A 88 -12.70 -3.49 -5.13
CA ALA A 88 -12.72 -4.44 -6.23
C ALA A 88 -13.16 -5.79 -5.68
N ILE A 89 -14.17 -6.39 -6.30
CA ILE A 89 -14.71 -7.71 -5.93
C ILE A 89 -13.62 -8.78 -6.10
N THR A 90 -12.86 -8.67 -7.20
CA THR A 90 -11.64 -9.44 -7.46
C THR A 90 -10.64 -8.53 -8.14
N ILE A 91 -9.36 -8.61 -7.72
CA ILE A 91 -8.29 -7.79 -8.27
C ILE A 91 -7.41 -8.70 -9.13
N ASN A 92 -7.21 -8.34 -10.40
CA ASN A 92 -6.24 -9.03 -11.23
C ASN A 92 -4.83 -8.82 -10.63
N PRO A 93 -4.03 -9.89 -10.49
CA PRO A 93 -2.65 -9.81 -10.01
C PRO A 93 -1.78 -8.71 -10.62
N SER A 94 -1.88 -8.53 -11.94
CA SER A 94 -1.14 -7.50 -12.66
C SER A 94 -1.52 -6.08 -12.24
N ILE A 95 -2.79 -5.87 -11.85
CA ILE A 95 -3.30 -4.60 -11.31
C ILE A 95 -2.87 -4.45 -9.85
N ALA A 96 -2.97 -5.51 -9.04
CA ALA A 96 -2.52 -5.48 -7.65
C ALA A 96 -1.05 -5.08 -7.52
N ARG A 97 -0.19 -5.57 -8.43
CA ARG A 97 1.24 -5.21 -8.49
C ARG A 97 1.48 -3.73 -8.78
N GLN A 98 0.52 -3.02 -9.38
CA GLN A 98 0.61 -1.59 -9.67
C GLN A 98 0.16 -0.72 -8.49
N LEU A 99 -0.47 -1.30 -7.47
CA LEU A 99 -0.89 -0.54 -6.30
C LEU A 99 0.31 0.09 -5.60
N PRO A 100 0.17 1.32 -5.05
CA PRO A 100 1.15 1.90 -4.16
C PRO A 100 1.47 0.91 -3.03
N VAL A 101 2.75 0.72 -2.68
CA VAL A 101 3.08 -0.18 -1.55
C VAL A 101 3.00 0.52 -0.20
N TRP A 102 3.24 1.82 -0.16
CA TRP A 102 3.22 2.60 1.06
C TRP A 102 1.80 3.06 1.38
N PHE A 103 1.36 2.90 2.62
CA PHE A 103 0.07 3.38 3.12
C PHE A 103 -1.12 3.01 2.23
N HIS A 104 -1.09 1.87 1.54
CA HIS A 104 -2.17 1.46 0.65
C HIS A 104 -3.46 1.18 1.43
N ILE A 105 -4.61 1.28 0.77
CA ILE A 105 -5.95 1.09 1.37
C ILE A 105 -6.12 -0.24 2.15
N GLY A 106 -5.33 -1.25 1.82
CA GLY A 106 -5.35 -2.58 2.42
C GLY A 106 -4.39 -2.78 3.58
N ALA A 107 -3.57 -1.78 3.88
CA ALA A 107 -2.52 -1.91 4.87
C ALA A 107 -3.13 -1.89 6.28
N SER A 108 -2.92 -2.97 7.04
CA SER A 108 -3.17 -2.97 8.49
C SER A 108 -2.39 -1.87 9.21
N ASP A 109 -2.86 -1.44 10.39
CA ASP A 109 -2.18 -0.42 11.19
C ASP A 109 -0.73 -0.78 11.52
N ASP A 110 -0.44 -2.07 11.73
CA ASP A 110 0.93 -2.53 11.96
C ASP A 110 1.83 -2.35 10.74
N LEU A 111 1.31 -2.56 9.53
CA LEU A 111 2.04 -2.23 8.30
C LEU A 111 2.27 -0.72 8.18
N ASN A 112 1.27 0.08 8.54
CA ASN A 112 1.39 1.53 8.50
C ASN A 112 2.45 2.06 9.46
N LYS A 113 2.63 1.43 10.63
CA LYS A 113 3.73 1.75 11.56
C LYS A 113 5.10 1.47 10.94
N LEU A 114 5.25 0.38 10.18
CA LEU A 114 6.50 0.01 9.51
C LEU A 114 6.85 0.94 8.34
N ASN A 115 5.87 1.60 7.71
CA ASN A 115 6.09 2.48 6.56
C ASN A 115 6.99 3.69 6.89
N ASN A 116 7.10 4.09 8.15
CA ASN A 116 7.98 5.19 8.57
C ASN A 116 9.32 4.72 9.13
N HIS A 117 9.58 3.41 9.19
CA HIS A 117 10.84 2.86 9.67
C HIS A 117 12.03 3.16 8.73
N LEU A 118 13.25 3.01 9.24
CA LEU A 118 14.50 3.23 8.50
C LEU A 118 14.55 2.41 7.19
N TYR A 119 14.19 1.13 7.26
CA TYR A 119 14.18 0.23 6.10
C TYR A 119 13.19 0.66 5.02
N ALA A 120 12.00 1.10 5.41
CA ALA A 120 10.99 1.61 4.48
C ALA A 120 11.47 2.90 3.79
N THR A 121 12.22 3.73 4.51
CA THR A 121 12.84 4.94 3.95
C THR A 121 13.91 4.57 2.91
N CYS A 122 14.78 3.60 3.20
CA CYS A 122 15.77 3.12 2.24
C CYS A 122 15.11 2.52 0.98
N LEU A 123 14.14 1.62 1.16
CA LEU A 123 13.43 1.00 0.04
C LEU A 123 12.73 2.02 -0.85
N ARG A 124 12.13 3.05 -0.25
CA ARG A 124 11.42 4.10 -0.99
C ARG A 124 12.36 5.08 -1.68
N ASP A 125 13.31 5.64 -0.94
CA ASP A 125 14.08 6.80 -1.39
C ASP A 125 15.36 6.40 -2.12
N LYS A 126 15.90 5.19 -1.86
CA LYS A 126 17.12 4.68 -2.51
C LYS A 126 16.83 3.61 -3.54
N HIS A 127 15.94 2.67 -3.22
CA HIS A 127 15.56 1.59 -4.14
C HIS A 127 14.30 1.88 -4.97
N LEU A 128 13.71 3.08 -4.82
CA LEU A 128 12.55 3.55 -5.59
C LEU A 128 11.38 2.55 -5.61
N ALA A 129 11.21 1.79 -4.53
CA ALA A 129 10.10 0.87 -4.38
C ALA A 129 8.82 1.67 -4.13
N THR A 130 8.02 1.90 -5.19
CA THR A 130 6.77 2.67 -5.13
C THR A 130 5.54 1.78 -5.22
N SER A 131 5.66 0.61 -5.86
CA SER A 131 4.56 -0.33 -6.10
C SER A 131 4.73 -1.64 -5.36
N VAL A 132 3.63 -2.37 -5.17
CA VAL A 132 3.65 -3.73 -4.59
C VAL A 132 4.54 -4.64 -5.42
N GLY A 133 4.49 -4.52 -6.75
CA GLY A 133 5.34 -5.29 -7.67
C GLY A 133 6.83 -5.03 -7.48
N HIS A 134 7.26 -3.81 -7.13
CA HIS A 134 8.66 -3.55 -6.80
C HIS A 134 9.10 -4.32 -5.56
N ILE A 135 8.27 -4.33 -4.50
CA ILE A 135 8.58 -5.10 -3.29
C ILE A 135 8.61 -6.60 -3.58
N GLU A 136 7.67 -7.12 -4.36
CA GLU A 136 7.66 -8.52 -4.80
C GLU A 136 8.95 -8.87 -5.56
N THR A 137 9.37 -8.03 -6.51
CA THR A 137 10.64 -8.23 -7.23
C THR A 137 11.86 -8.12 -6.31
N ILE A 138 11.81 -7.34 -5.23
CA ILE A 138 12.90 -7.27 -4.24
C ILE A 138 12.89 -8.50 -3.31
N THR A 139 11.71 -9.06 -3.02
CA THR A 139 11.59 -10.25 -2.18
C THR A 139 12.05 -11.50 -2.89
N THR A 140 11.74 -11.65 -4.18
CA THR A 140 12.21 -12.78 -5.02
C THR A 140 13.72 -12.82 -5.21
N ARG A 141 14.45 -11.74 -4.90
CA ARG A 141 15.93 -11.74 -4.89
C ARG A 141 16.52 -12.66 -3.81
N ASN A 142 15.76 -12.99 -2.76
CA ASN A 142 16.13 -14.06 -1.82
C ASN A 142 15.79 -15.42 -2.46
N SER A 143 16.63 -15.89 -3.38
CA SER A 143 16.55 -17.31 -3.75
C SER A 143 16.98 -18.16 -2.55
N PRO A 144 16.54 -19.43 -2.43
CA PRO A 144 17.05 -20.34 -1.41
C PRO A 144 18.58 -20.52 -1.49
N SER A 145 19.15 -20.31 -2.68
CA SER A 145 20.59 -20.34 -2.95
C SER A 145 21.33 -19.03 -2.64
N HIS A 146 20.62 -17.93 -2.36
CA HIS A 146 21.24 -16.66 -2.02
C HIS A 146 21.82 -16.70 -0.59
N ARG A 147 23.12 -16.45 -0.48
CA ARG A 147 23.80 -16.22 0.79
C ARG A 147 24.07 -14.72 0.92
N GLN A 148 23.84 -14.17 2.11
CA GLN A 148 24.16 -12.78 2.42
C GLN A 148 25.68 -12.59 2.53
N ASN A 149 26.37 -12.57 1.40
CA ASN A 149 27.79 -12.28 1.30
C ASN A 149 28.03 -11.05 0.39
N LYS A 150 29.12 -10.32 0.63
CA LYS A 150 29.50 -9.15 -0.20
C LYS A 150 29.83 -9.54 -1.65
N ASN A 151 30.17 -10.81 -1.88
CA ASN A 151 30.57 -11.37 -3.17
C ASN A 151 29.51 -12.36 -3.69
N CYS A 152 28.24 -11.98 -3.63
CA CYS A 152 27.18 -12.88 -4.08
C CYS A 152 27.20 -13.01 -5.61
N THR A 153 27.39 -14.24 -6.10
CA THR A 153 27.43 -14.54 -7.53
C THR A 153 26.06 -14.91 -8.11
N CYS A 154 24.98 -14.76 -7.34
CA CYS A 154 23.66 -15.10 -7.85
C CYS A 154 23.23 -14.12 -8.96
N THR A 155 22.47 -14.62 -9.93
CA THR A 155 21.99 -13.86 -11.09
C THR A 155 21.22 -12.59 -10.72
N ASN A 156 20.65 -12.53 -9.52
CA ASN A 156 19.91 -11.37 -9.02
C ASN A 156 20.84 -10.30 -8.43
N CYS A 157 21.97 -10.67 -7.82
CA CYS A 157 22.94 -9.73 -7.25
C CYS A 157 23.94 -9.20 -8.28
N SER A 158 24.19 -9.93 -9.38
CA SER A 158 25.08 -9.48 -10.47
C SER A 158 24.43 -8.48 -11.44
N LYS A 159 23.11 -8.25 -11.31
CA LYS A 159 22.32 -7.34 -12.15
C LYS A 159 21.91 -6.04 -11.43
N ASP A 160 22.26 -5.89 -10.16
CA ASP A 160 22.13 -4.66 -9.36
C ASP A 160 23.45 -3.86 -9.45
#